data_AF-A0A8B8CXJ0-F1
#
_entry.id   AF-A0A8B8CXJ0-F1
#
_cell.length_a   1.000
_cell.length_b   1.000
_cell.length_c   1.000
_cell.angle_alpha   90.00
_cell.angle_beta   90.00
_cell.angle_gamma   90.00
#
_symmetry.space_group_name_H-M   'P 1'
#
loop_
_entity.id
_entity.type
_entity.pdbx_description
1 polymer ?
#
loop_
_entity_poly.entity_id
_entity_poly.type
_entity_poly.pdbx_seq_one_letter_code
_entity_poly.pdbx_strand_id
1 'polypeptide(L)'
;MVHHCNEIIILLLLSNLVYETLLLTTLLATITPRQFTSHSAYKTANYPNNYTGEWLIRTKGDNYTIVANLVECDIEAVINKGKTLCSWDWDILSFYEVRLAGNISDYQYIDSTCCNGTLGDIHSSGSELYVKFTTDGSTSRTGFKISYQSLPPASNHTHARSSVQDSKSSAVVVGIVVGVGVGVLVLILAIIVIRTVVAKKKRLSTVNAKD
;
A
#
# COMPACT_ATOMS: atom_id res chain seq x y z
N MET A 1 -19.44 12.02 33.79
CA MET A 1 -18.02 12.16 33.40
C MET A 1 -17.41 10.86 32.90
N VAL A 2 -17.62 9.71 33.57
CA VAL A 2 -17.10 8.39 33.16
C VAL A 2 -17.56 7.94 31.77
N HIS A 3 -18.82 8.20 31.42
CA HIS A 3 -19.39 7.84 30.11
C HIS A 3 -18.71 8.55 28.92
N HIS A 4 -18.20 9.77 29.13
CA HIS A 4 -17.55 10.55 28.07
C HIS A 4 -16.09 10.14 27.87
N CYS A 5 -15.45 9.63 28.93
CA CYS A 5 -14.09 9.08 28.92
C CYS A 5 -14.07 7.73 28.17
N ASN A 6 -15.12 6.91 28.37
CA ASN A 6 -15.23 5.61 27.72
C ASN A 6 -15.41 5.74 26.19
N GLU A 7 -16.19 6.72 25.72
CA GLU A 7 -16.37 7.00 24.28
C GLU A 7 -15.08 7.51 23.61
N ILE A 8 -14.28 8.34 24.30
CA ILE A 8 -12.98 8.82 23.77
C ILE A 8 -11.96 7.69 23.71
N ILE A 9 -11.92 6.81 24.72
CA ILE A 9 -11.05 5.62 24.73
C ILE A 9 -11.46 4.67 23.60
N ILE A 10 -12.76 4.44 23.39
CA ILE A 10 -13.25 3.62 22.28
C ILE A 10 -12.89 4.24 20.93
N LEU A 11 -13.00 5.56 20.75
CA LEU A 11 -12.59 6.24 19.52
C LEU A 11 -11.07 6.14 19.27
N LEU A 12 -10.25 6.27 20.30
CA LEU A 12 -8.80 6.11 20.18
C LEU A 12 -8.41 4.66 19.87
N LEU A 13 -9.04 3.69 20.53
CA LEU A 13 -8.86 2.26 20.25
C LEU A 13 -9.35 1.88 18.86
N LEU A 14 -10.46 2.43 18.39
CA LEU A 14 -10.94 2.23 17.02
C LEU A 14 -10.04 2.94 16.01
N SER A 15 -9.48 4.11 16.32
CA SER A 15 -8.52 4.78 15.44
C SER A 15 -7.20 4.01 15.34
N ASN A 16 -6.69 3.47 16.44
CA ASN A 16 -5.55 2.55 16.44
C ASN A 16 -5.89 1.23 15.75
N LEU A 17 -7.08 0.67 15.97
CA LEU A 17 -7.51 -0.56 15.31
C LEU A 17 -7.71 -0.36 13.81
N VAL A 18 -8.22 0.79 13.38
CA VAL A 18 -8.31 1.18 11.95
C VAL A 18 -6.92 1.46 11.37
N TYR A 19 -5.99 1.98 12.16
CA TYR A 19 -4.59 2.18 11.76
C TYR A 19 -3.84 0.86 11.59
N GLU A 20 -4.03 -0.08 12.51
CA GLU A 20 -3.48 -1.45 12.49
C GLU A 20 -4.18 -2.36 11.45
N THR A 21 -5.45 -2.12 11.11
CA THR A 21 -6.19 -2.90 10.10
C THR A 21 -6.02 -2.39 8.66
N LEU A 22 -5.26 -1.32 8.45
CA LEU A 22 -4.95 -0.75 7.12
C LEU A 22 -3.45 -0.78 6.79
N LEU A 23 -2.69 -1.73 7.35
CA LEU A 23 -1.25 -1.86 7.10
C LEU A 23 -0.90 -2.25 5.66
N LEU A 24 -1.85 -2.80 4.90
CA LEU A 24 -1.68 -3.12 3.49
C LEU A 24 -2.05 -1.94 2.60
N THR A 25 -1.05 -1.25 2.07
CA THR A 25 -1.23 -0.17 1.10
C THR A 25 -1.43 -0.75 -0.29
N THR A 26 -2.61 -0.53 -0.91
CA THR A 26 -2.83 -0.93 -2.31
C THR A 26 -2.33 0.15 -3.27
N LEU A 27 -1.45 -0.24 -4.20
CA LEU A 27 -0.86 0.63 -5.21
C LEU A 27 -1.32 0.22 -6.61
N LEU A 28 -1.76 1.19 -7.42
CA LEU A 28 -2.16 0.91 -8.80
C LEU A 28 -0.97 1.04 -9.75
N ALA A 29 -0.62 -0.06 -10.43
CA ALA A 29 0.33 -0.11 -11.53
C ALA A 29 -0.32 0.30 -12.85
N THR A 30 0.39 1.13 -13.61
CA THR A 30 0.03 1.56 -14.97
C THR A 30 1.22 1.37 -15.88
N ILE A 31 1.04 1.49 -17.20
CA ILE A 31 2.15 1.39 -18.17
C ILE A 31 3.20 2.48 -17.92
N THR A 32 2.77 3.65 -17.41
CA THR A 32 3.69 4.67 -16.92
C THR A 32 4.21 4.28 -15.53
N PRO A 33 5.55 4.25 -15.33
CA PRO A 33 6.13 3.90 -14.04
C PRO A 33 5.78 4.89 -12.94
N ARG A 34 5.58 4.32 -11.76
CA ARG A 34 5.25 4.99 -10.50
C ARG A 34 6.26 4.56 -9.44
N GLN A 35 6.33 5.30 -8.34
CA GLN A 35 7.28 5.03 -7.27
C GLN A 35 6.63 5.08 -5.90
N PHE A 36 7.14 4.30 -4.97
CA PHE A 36 6.83 4.40 -3.55
C PHE A 36 8.11 4.21 -2.71
N THR A 37 8.05 4.64 -1.46
CA THR A 37 9.17 4.63 -0.52
C THR A 37 8.85 3.78 0.70
N SER A 38 9.89 3.33 1.38
CA SER A 38 9.80 2.49 2.59
C SER A 38 8.95 3.07 3.72
N HIS A 39 9.00 4.39 3.92
CA HIS A 39 8.29 5.09 4.99
C HIS A 39 8.07 6.57 4.65
N SER A 40 7.23 7.26 5.43
CA SER A 40 6.82 8.66 5.18
C SER A 40 7.95 9.68 5.34
N ALA A 41 8.92 9.40 6.20
CA ALA A 41 10.07 10.27 6.46
C ALA A 41 11.32 9.93 5.62
N TYR A 42 11.15 9.14 4.55
CA TYR A 42 12.25 8.71 3.68
C TYR A 42 13.18 9.87 3.29
N LYS A 43 14.50 9.66 3.45
CA LYS A 43 15.61 10.66 3.32
C LYS A 43 15.66 11.78 4.34
N THR A 44 14.63 11.98 5.15
CA THR A 44 14.63 12.98 6.23
C THR A 44 14.86 12.37 7.61
N ALA A 45 14.58 11.06 7.75
CA ALA A 45 14.91 10.23 8.89
C ALA A 45 15.15 8.79 8.42
N ASN A 46 15.66 7.95 9.33
CA ASN A 46 15.70 6.51 9.11
C ASN A 46 14.33 5.88 9.36
N TYR A 47 14.10 4.69 8.79
CA TYR A 47 12.87 3.95 9.06
C TYR A 47 12.74 3.56 10.54
N PRO A 48 11.52 3.34 11.07
CA PRO A 48 11.33 2.92 12.46
C PRO A 48 11.77 1.47 12.68
N ASN A 49 12.17 1.14 13.89
CA ASN A 49 12.43 -0.24 14.32
C ASN A 49 11.10 -0.98 14.61
N ASN A 50 11.14 -2.31 14.57
CA ASN A 50 9.97 -3.17 14.70
C ASN A 50 8.80 -2.76 13.77
N TYR A 51 9.14 -2.24 12.60
CA TYR A 51 8.20 -1.74 11.61
C TYR A 51 7.90 -2.83 10.59
N THR A 52 6.63 -2.91 10.20
CA THR A 52 6.21 -3.70 9.03
C THR A 52 5.48 -2.78 8.06
N GLY A 53 6.03 -2.66 6.85
CA GLY A 53 5.40 -1.98 5.73
C GLY A 53 4.94 -3.00 4.70
N GLU A 54 3.68 -2.91 4.27
CA GLU A 54 3.10 -3.85 3.32
C GLU A 54 2.44 -3.11 2.15
N TRP A 55 2.76 -3.54 0.94
CA TRP A 55 2.21 -2.97 -0.29
C TRP A 55 1.69 -4.06 -1.21
N LEU A 56 0.45 -3.88 -1.70
CA LEU A 56 -0.13 -4.70 -2.74
C LEU A 56 -0.19 -3.90 -4.03
N ILE A 57 0.70 -4.18 -4.97
CA ILE A 57 0.70 -3.57 -6.28
C ILE A 57 -0.29 -4.34 -7.15
N ARG A 58 -1.25 -3.64 -7.77
CA ARG A 58 -2.29 -4.22 -8.64
C ARG A 58 -2.31 -3.54 -9.99
N THR A 59 -2.54 -4.28 -11.06
CA THR A 59 -2.83 -3.70 -12.38
C THR A 59 -4.31 -3.33 -12.50
N LYS A 60 -4.70 -2.64 -13.59
CA LYS A 60 -6.11 -2.38 -13.92
C LYS A 60 -6.83 -3.59 -14.54
N GLY A 61 -6.11 -4.64 -14.93
CA GLY A 61 -6.69 -5.76 -15.67
C GLY A 61 -5.85 -7.03 -15.56
N ASP A 62 -6.53 -8.17 -15.52
CA ASP A 62 -5.96 -9.46 -15.11
C ASP A 62 -4.91 -10.04 -16.08
N ASN A 63 -4.80 -9.48 -17.29
CA ASN A 63 -3.85 -9.93 -18.32
C ASN A 63 -2.53 -9.15 -18.35
N TYR A 64 -2.33 -8.19 -17.43
CA TYR A 64 -1.07 -7.46 -17.29
C TYR A 64 -0.23 -8.10 -16.20
N THR A 65 1.09 -8.05 -16.37
CA THR A 65 2.04 -8.37 -15.30
C THR A 65 2.64 -7.10 -14.72
N ILE A 66 3.35 -7.21 -13.61
CA ILE A 66 4.01 -6.10 -12.93
C ILE A 66 5.52 -6.33 -13.04
N VAL A 67 6.24 -5.26 -13.33
CA VAL A 67 7.68 -5.20 -13.11
C VAL A 67 7.98 -4.16 -12.03
N ALA A 68 8.79 -4.51 -11.06
CA ALA A 68 9.24 -3.65 -9.98
C ALA A 68 10.76 -3.70 -9.88
N ASN A 69 11.38 -2.54 -9.64
CA ASN A 69 12.83 -2.42 -9.53
C ASN A 69 13.21 -1.48 -8.39
N LEU A 70 14.30 -1.78 -7.71
CA LEU A 70 14.87 -0.90 -6.70
C LEU A 70 15.55 0.29 -7.37
N VAL A 71 15.10 1.51 -7.05
CA VAL A 71 15.73 2.75 -7.51
C VAL A 71 16.82 3.17 -6.54
N GLU A 72 16.54 3.05 -5.25
CA GLU A 72 17.46 3.34 -4.15
C GLU A 72 17.19 2.33 -3.03
N CYS A 73 18.24 1.88 -2.34
CA CYS A 73 18.12 0.87 -1.29
C CYS A 73 19.27 1.03 -0.28
N ASP A 74 18.91 1.31 0.96
CA ASP A 74 19.80 1.37 2.10
C ASP A 74 19.04 0.83 3.33
N ILE A 75 19.14 -0.49 3.52
CA ILE A 75 18.53 -1.27 4.58
C ILE A 75 19.65 -1.87 5.42
N GLU A 76 19.43 -2.06 6.73
CA GLU A 76 20.39 -2.75 7.57
C GLU A 76 20.73 -4.12 7.00
N ALA A 77 22.02 -4.42 6.99
CA ALA A 77 22.53 -5.68 6.51
C ALA A 77 23.75 -6.07 7.33
N VAL A 78 23.87 -7.35 7.64
CA VAL A 78 25.06 -7.88 8.29
C VAL A 78 26.12 -8.17 7.24
N ILE A 79 27.33 -7.63 7.42
CA ILE A 79 28.46 -7.89 6.54
C ILE A 79 29.41 -8.85 7.25
N ASN A 80 29.63 -10.03 6.66
CA ASN A 80 30.59 -11.02 7.15
C ASN A 80 31.61 -11.32 6.04
N LYS A 81 32.89 -11.04 6.31
CA LYS A 81 34.00 -11.25 5.36
C LYS A 81 33.74 -10.64 3.96
N GLY A 82 33.17 -9.43 3.92
CA GLY A 82 32.87 -8.70 2.68
C GLY A 82 31.64 -9.20 1.92
N LYS A 83 30.89 -10.16 2.46
CA LYS A 83 29.60 -10.61 1.92
C LYS A 83 28.47 -10.05 2.79
N THR A 84 27.43 -9.57 2.14
CA THR A 84 26.19 -9.25 2.85
C THR A 84 25.36 -10.49 3.08
N LEU A 85 24.90 -10.63 4.31
CA LEU A 85 23.98 -11.65 4.78
C LEU A 85 22.61 -10.98 4.96
N CYS A 86 21.67 -11.32 4.09
CA CYS A 86 20.27 -10.99 4.28
C CYS A 86 19.58 -12.20 4.90
N SER A 87 19.07 -12.04 6.13
CA SER A 87 18.29 -13.06 6.85
C SER A 87 16.97 -12.44 7.28
N TRP A 88 15.99 -13.29 7.53
CA TRP A 88 14.69 -12.94 8.09
C TRP A 88 14.77 -12.44 9.54
N ASP A 89 15.90 -12.66 10.21
CA ASP A 89 16.15 -12.18 11.58
C ASP A 89 16.52 -10.68 11.65
N TRP A 90 16.83 -10.07 10.50
CA TRP A 90 17.18 -8.65 10.35
C TRP A 90 16.18 -7.94 9.44
N ASP A 91 16.53 -6.71 9.05
CA ASP A 91 15.74 -5.93 8.12
C ASP A 91 15.75 -6.55 6.71
N ILE A 92 14.55 -6.82 6.18
CA ILE A 92 14.39 -7.52 4.92
C ILE A 92 13.22 -6.98 4.10
N LEU A 93 13.49 -6.74 2.82
CA LEU A 93 12.50 -6.40 1.81
C LEU A 93 12.23 -7.64 0.95
N SER A 94 10.99 -8.10 0.93
CA SER A 94 10.57 -9.36 0.31
C SER A 94 9.44 -9.15 -0.68
N PHE A 95 9.46 -9.93 -1.75
CA PHE A 95 8.51 -9.88 -2.86
C PHE A 95 7.82 -11.23 -3.00
N TYR A 96 6.51 -11.21 -3.22
CA TYR A 96 5.69 -12.40 -3.30
C TYR A 96 4.66 -12.29 -4.43
N GLU A 97 4.41 -13.42 -5.07
CA GLU A 97 3.27 -13.61 -5.94
C GLU A 97 2.02 -13.80 -5.09
N VAL A 98 0.92 -13.14 -5.45
CA VAL A 98 -0.39 -13.41 -4.83
C VAL A 98 -1.07 -14.52 -5.60
N ARG A 99 -1.30 -15.66 -4.94
CA ARG A 99 -2.03 -16.79 -5.51
C ARG A 99 -3.40 -16.88 -4.88
N LEU A 100 -4.43 -16.92 -5.70
CA LEU A 100 -5.78 -17.22 -5.25
C LEU A 100 -6.01 -18.72 -5.38
N ALA A 101 -6.12 -19.41 -4.24
CA ALA A 101 -6.55 -20.80 -4.15
C ALA A 101 -7.95 -20.85 -3.55
N GLY A 102 -8.97 -20.69 -4.39
CA GLY A 102 -10.36 -20.55 -3.93
C GLY A 102 -10.57 -19.22 -3.20
N ASN A 103 -10.99 -19.26 -1.93
CA ASN A 103 -11.23 -18.07 -1.10
C ASN A 103 -10.01 -17.66 -0.26
N ILE A 104 -8.85 -18.30 -0.46
CA ILE A 104 -7.64 -18.07 0.31
C ILE A 104 -6.62 -17.36 -0.59
N SER A 105 -6.14 -16.21 -0.16
CA SER A 105 -4.93 -15.58 -0.69
C SER A 105 -3.71 -16.25 -0.06
N ASP A 106 -2.90 -16.90 -0.88
CA ASP A 106 -1.58 -17.43 -0.54
C ASP A 106 -0.49 -16.54 -1.14
N TYR A 107 0.66 -16.46 -0.48
CA TYR A 107 1.79 -15.62 -0.92
C TYR A 107 2.99 -16.52 -1.24
N GLN A 108 3.30 -16.65 -2.52
CA GLN A 108 4.46 -17.42 -2.95
C GLN A 108 5.69 -16.51 -3.02
N TYR A 109 6.72 -16.82 -2.24
CA TYR A 109 7.99 -16.08 -2.25
C TYR A 109 8.61 -16.04 -3.66
N ILE A 110 9.00 -14.83 -4.10
CA ILE A 110 9.75 -14.60 -5.33
C ILE A 110 11.22 -14.38 -4.99
N ASP A 111 11.51 -13.29 -4.28
CA ASP A 111 12.87 -12.91 -3.89
C ASP A 111 12.88 -11.94 -2.70
N SER A 112 14.05 -11.70 -2.12
CA SER A 112 14.25 -10.74 -1.04
C SER A 112 15.63 -10.12 -1.05
N THR A 113 15.76 -8.97 -0.41
CA THR A 113 17.04 -8.26 -0.31
C THR A 113 17.12 -7.35 0.91
N CYS A 114 18.37 -7.11 1.31
CA CYS A 114 18.79 -6.10 2.27
C CYS A 114 19.82 -5.14 1.63
N CYS A 115 19.66 -4.89 0.31
CA CYS A 115 20.38 -3.87 -0.47
C CYS A 115 21.85 -4.12 -0.86
N ASN A 116 22.41 -5.33 -0.72
CA ASN A 116 23.80 -5.59 -1.19
C ASN A 116 23.97 -6.91 -1.98
N GLY A 117 22.99 -7.18 -2.81
CA GLY A 117 23.10 -8.01 -4.00
C GLY A 117 22.19 -7.36 -5.04
N THR A 118 22.64 -7.21 -6.28
CA THR A 118 21.85 -6.59 -7.34
C THR A 118 20.52 -7.33 -7.46
N LEU A 119 19.46 -6.80 -6.84
CA LEU A 119 18.13 -7.30 -7.11
C LEU A 119 17.83 -6.87 -8.54
N GLY A 120 17.71 -7.86 -9.43
CA GLY A 120 17.22 -7.60 -10.79
C GLY A 120 15.80 -7.08 -10.75
N ASP A 121 15.25 -6.84 -11.93
CA ASP A 121 13.83 -6.53 -12.06
C ASP A 121 13.00 -7.70 -11.51
N ILE A 122 12.09 -7.40 -10.58
CA ILE A 122 11.13 -8.35 -10.04
C ILE A 122 9.91 -8.36 -10.94
N HIS A 123 9.63 -9.52 -11.52
CA HIS A 123 8.47 -9.74 -12.38
C HIS A 123 7.43 -10.58 -11.65
N SER A 124 6.18 -10.09 -11.60
CA SER A 124 5.06 -10.93 -11.20
C SER A 124 4.62 -11.85 -12.34
N SER A 125 3.98 -12.96 -11.99
CA SER A 125 3.33 -13.86 -12.96
C SER A 125 1.91 -13.41 -13.33
N GLY A 126 1.28 -12.59 -12.50
CA GLY A 126 -0.07 -12.07 -12.71
C GLY A 126 -0.23 -10.57 -12.44
N SER A 127 -1.49 -10.15 -12.24
CA SER A 127 -1.89 -8.75 -12.05
C SER A 127 -1.59 -8.18 -10.66
N GLU A 128 -0.98 -8.97 -9.77
CA GLU A 128 -0.71 -8.59 -8.39
C GLU A 128 0.74 -8.93 -8.00
N LEU A 129 1.35 -8.04 -7.22
CA LEU A 129 2.66 -8.23 -6.61
C LEU A 129 2.59 -7.71 -5.18
N TYR A 130 2.87 -8.59 -4.23
CA TYR A 130 2.91 -8.23 -2.81
C TYR A 130 4.34 -7.96 -2.37
N VAL A 131 4.55 -6.84 -1.69
CA VAL A 131 5.85 -6.37 -1.21
C VAL A 131 5.75 -6.16 0.29
N LYS A 132 6.71 -6.71 1.03
CA LYS A 132 6.77 -6.61 2.48
C LYS A 132 8.15 -6.15 2.92
N PHE A 133 8.19 -5.13 3.76
CA PHE A 133 9.39 -4.71 4.46
C PHE A 133 9.21 -4.96 5.96
N THR A 134 10.09 -5.75 6.56
CA THR A 134 10.09 -6.02 8.00
C THR A 134 11.40 -5.57 8.57
N THR A 135 11.37 -4.89 9.72
CA THR A 135 12.57 -4.45 10.43
C THR A 135 12.67 -5.08 11.81
N ASP A 136 13.88 -5.27 12.30
CA ASP A 136 14.15 -5.72 13.66
C ASP A 136 14.09 -4.58 14.68
N GLY A 137 14.43 -4.87 15.93
CA GLY A 137 14.38 -3.90 17.03
C GLY A 137 15.55 -2.92 17.09
N SER A 138 16.50 -2.99 16.16
CA SER A 138 17.84 -2.43 16.24
C SER A 138 18.17 -1.41 15.13
N THR A 139 19.33 -1.46 14.47
CA THR A 139 19.81 -0.33 13.66
C THR A 139 18.86 -0.02 12.50
N SER A 140 18.53 1.25 12.28
CA SER A 140 17.80 1.64 11.09
C SER A 140 18.65 2.46 10.11
N ARG A 141 18.20 2.49 8.86
CA ARG A 141 18.85 3.16 7.74
C ARG A 141 17.86 4.03 6.95
N THR A 142 18.33 4.65 5.86
CA THR A 142 17.50 5.60 5.10
C THR A 142 16.33 4.93 4.37
N GLY A 143 16.39 3.61 4.17
CA GLY A 143 15.33 2.79 3.56
C GLY A 143 15.46 2.69 2.04
N PHE A 144 14.34 2.45 1.38
CA PHE A 144 14.32 2.20 -0.07
C PHE A 144 13.29 3.05 -0.81
N LYS A 145 13.47 3.09 -2.14
CA LYS A 145 12.52 3.59 -3.12
C LYS A 145 12.40 2.56 -4.26
N ILE A 146 11.17 2.13 -4.53
CA ILE A 146 10.86 1.16 -5.59
C ILE A 146 10.13 1.89 -6.72
N SER A 147 10.51 1.57 -7.95
CA SER A 147 9.76 1.91 -9.15
C SER A 147 8.99 0.69 -9.62
N TYR A 148 7.76 0.89 -10.09
CA TYR A 148 6.89 -0.19 -10.54
C TYR A 148 5.99 0.26 -11.69
N GLN A 149 5.67 -0.66 -12.59
CA GLN A 149 4.76 -0.44 -13.71
C GLN A 149 4.07 -1.73 -14.14
N SER A 150 2.96 -1.60 -14.87
CA SER A 150 2.29 -2.75 -15.50
C SER A 150 2.84 -2.98 -16.90
N LEU A 151 3.12 -4.22 -17.25
CA LEU A 151 3.46 -4.63 -18.61
C LEU A 151 2.23 -5.25 -19.28
N PRO A 152 1.88 -4.83 -20.51
CA PRO A 152 0.85 -5.51 -21.28
C PRO A 152 1.27 -6.95 -21.56
N PRO A 153 0.31 -7.86 -21.82
CA PRO A 153 0.65 -9.21 -22.23
C PRO A 153 1.52 -9.16 -23.47
N ALA A 154 2.52 -10.05 -23.53
CA ALA A 154 3.37 -10.16 -24.70
C ALA A 154 2.48 -10.42 -25.93
N SER A 155 2.36 -9.42 -26.79
CA SER A 155 1.77 -9.61 -28.10
C SER A 155 2.66 -10.58 -28.86
N ASN A 156 2.13 -11.74 -29.28
CA ASN A 156 2.82 -12.64 -30.19
C ASN A 156 3.04 -11.94 -31.54
N HIS A 157 4.08 -11.11 -31.62
CA HIS A 157 4.55 -10.51 -32.84
C HIS A 157 5.75 -11.31 -33.30
N THR A 158 5.47 -12.39 -34.04
CA THR A 158 6.39 -12.91 -35.04
C THR A 158 6.92 -11.71 -35.84
N HIS A 159 8.24 -11.58 -35.91
CA HIS A 159 8.93 -10.54 -36.67
C HIS A 159 8.37 -10.44 -38.09
N ALA A 160 7.52 -9.45 -38.34
CA ALA A 160 7.40 -8.80 -39.63
C ALA A 160 7.75 -7.33 -39.38
N ARG A 161 8.99 -6.98 -39.70
CA ARG A 161 9.38 -5.59 -39.87
C ARG A 161 8.52 -5.01 -40.99
N SER A 162 7.53 -4.20 -40.63
CA SER A 162 6.81 -3.34 -41.56
C SER A 162 6.54 -1.98 -40.95
N SER A 163 6.92 -0.99 -41.73
CA SER A 163 6.85 0.45 -41.55
C SER A 163 5.49 0.99 -41.13
N VAL A 164 5.54 1.99 -40.24
CA VAL A 164 4.69 3.20 -40.13
C VAL A 164 3.26 3.08 -40.69
N GLN A 165 2.27 3.10 -39.80
CA GLN A 165 1.03 3.83 -40.08
C GLN A 165 0.40 4.38 -38.80
N ASP A 166 0.41 5.71 -38.78
CA ASP A 166 -0.33 6.60 -37.90
C ASP A 166 -1.82 6.24 -37.91
N SER A 167 -2.43 6.11 -36.73
CA SER A 167 -3.88 6.05 -36.58
C SER A 167 -4.27 6.63 -35.23
N LYS A 168 -4.69 7.90 -35.29
CA LYS A 168 -5.36 8.65 -34.23
C LYS A 168 -6.47 7.79 -33.62
N SER A 169 -6.37 7.48 -32.33
CA SER A 169 -7.46 6.84 -31.58
C SER A 169 -8.27 7.91 -30.86
N SER A 170 -9.53 8.06 -31.29
CA SER A 170 -10.55 8.88 -30.64
C SER A 170 -10.83 8.35 -29.23
N ALA A 171 -10.49 9.12 -28.22
CA ALA A 171 -10.91 8.85 -26.85
C ALA A 171 -12.41 9.18 -26.71
N VAL A 172 -13.25 8.14 -26.60
CA VAL A 172 -14.59 8.28 -26.06
C VAL A 172 -14.45 8.38 -24.55
N VAL A 173 -14.66 9.57 -24.00
CA VAL A 173 -14.72 9.79 -22.55
C VAL A 173 -16.06 9.24 -22.04
N VAL A 174 -16.09 7.97 -21.64
CA VAL A 174 -17.16 7.46 -20.77
C VAL A 174 -16.78 7.78 -19.34
N GLY A 175 -17.27 8.92 -18.85
CA GLY A 175 -17.12 9.31 -17.45
C GLY A 175 -17.94 8.38 -16.56
N ILE A 176 -17.29 7.41 -15.92
CA ILE A 176 -17.87 6.73 -14.76
C ILE A 176 -17.61 7.63 -13.55
N VAL A 177 -18.63 8.40 -13.15
CA VAL A 177 -18.67 9.05 -11.83
C VAL A 177 -18.99 7.98 -10.80
N VAL A 178 -17.96 7.31 -10.28
CA VAL A 178 -18.06 6.48 -9.07
C VAL A 178 -17.01 6.99 -8.11
N GLY A 179 -17.46 7.71 -7.08
CA GLY A 179 -16.58 8.26 -6.05
C GLY A 179 -17.06 9.50 -5.33
N VAL A 180 -18.23 10.08 -5.68
CA VAL A 180 -18.80 11.20 -4.90
C VAL A 180 -19.83 10.72 -3.88
N GLY A 181 -20.48 9.58 -4.13
CA GLY A 181 -21.55 9.06 -3.27
C GLY A 181 -21.09 8.60 -1.88
N VAL A 182 -19.96 7.90 -1.78
CA VAL A 182 -19.51 7.32 -0.49
C VAL A 182 -19.01 8.40 0.45
N GLY A 183 -18.20 9.34 -0.03
CA GLY A 183 -17.72 10.46 0.78
C GLY A 183 -18.87 11.37 1.25
N VAL A 184 -19.82 11.68 0.35
CA VAL A 184 -21.00 12.48 0.70
C VAL A 184 -21.93 11.74 1.65
N LEU A 185 -22.13 10.43 1.48
CA LEU A 185 -22.94 9.62 2.40
C LEU A 185 -22.30 9.58 3.80
N VAL A 186 -20.98 9.38 3.89
CA VAL A 186 -20.25 9.40 5.17
C VAL A 186 -20.35 10.78 5.84
N LEU A 187 -20.22 11.87 5.08
CA LEU A 187 -20.36 13.23 5.61
C LEU A 187 -21.78 13.52 6.10
N ILE A 188 -22.80 13.08 5.35
CA ILE A 188 -24.21 13.24 5.72
C ILE A 188 -24.51 12.45 7.01
N LEU A 189 -24.05 11.20 7.09
CA LEU A 189 -24.21 10.38 8.28
C LEU A 189 -23.51 11.00 9.50
N ALA A 190 -22.30 11.54 9.33
CA ALA A 190 -21.58 12.25 10.38
C ALA A 190 -22.35 13.50 10.87
N ILE A 191 -22.90 14.30 9.96
CA ILE A 191 -23.70 15.48 10.31
C ILE A 191 -24.98 15.10 11.06
N ILE A 192 -25.67 14.03 10.64
CA ILE A 192 -26.87 13.52 11.31
C ILE A 192 -26.52 13.11 12.75
N VAL A 193 -25.44 12.35 12.94
CA VAL A 193 -24.98 11.92 14.27
C VAL A 193 -24.63 13.11 15.16
N ILE A 194 -23.90 14.11 14.64
CA ILE A 194 -23.57 15.32 15.42
C ILE A 194 -24.84 16.05 15.85
N ARG A 195 -25.83 16.20 14.96
CA ARG A 195 -27.10 16.86 15.28
C ARG A 195 -27.91 16.12 16.34
N THR A 196 -27.97 14.78 16.29
CA THR A 196 -28.70 14.00 17.30
C THR A 196 -28.02 14.08 18.67
N VAL A 197 -26.69 14.06 18.71
CA VAL A 197 -25.90 14.23 19.96
C VAL A 197 -26.12 15.62 20.56
N VAL A 198 -26.04 16.69 19.76
CA VAL A 198 -26.26 18.06 20.22
C VAL A 198 -27.71 18.26 20.71
N ALA A 199 -28.70 17.71 20.00
CA ALA A 199 -30.09 17.77 20.41
C ALA A 199 -30.33 17.03 21.74
N LYS A 200 -29.70 15.86 21.93
CA LYS A 200 -29.77 15.09 23.18
C LYS A 200 -29.11 15.83 24.34
N LYS A 201 -27.95 16.48 24.11
CA LYS A 201 -27.26 17.34 25.08
C LYS A 201 -28.10 18.56 25.49
N LYS A 202 -28.80 19.18 24.53
CA LYS A 202 -29.73 20.30 24.81
C LYS A 202 -30.96 19.86 25.61
N ARG A 203 -31.52 18.68 25.32
CA ARG A 203 -32.62 18.11 26.11
C ARG A 203 -32.17 17.78 27.54
N LEU A 204 -30.98 17.22 27.72
CA LEU A 204 -30.47 16.86 29.05
C LEU A 204 -30.18 18.10 29.93
N SER A 205 -29.68 19.18 29.33
CA SER A 205 -29.49 20.45 30.05
C SER A 205 -30.79 21.18 30.38
N THR A 206 -31.87 20.93 29.62
CA THR A 206 -33.20 21.50 29.91
C THR A 206 -33.92 20.71 31.02
N VAL A 207 -33.65 19.40 31.13
CA VAL A 207 -34.16 18.56 32.23
C VAL A 207 -33.47 18.91 33.55
N ASN A 208 -32.16 19.11 33.55
CA ASN A 208 -31.40 19.50 34.76
C ASN A 208 -31.59 20.97 35.20
N ALA A 209 -32.38 21.76 34.49
CA ALA A 209 -32.69 23.16 34.83
C ALA A 209 -34.11 23.34 35.39
N LYS A 210 -34.85 22.24 35.59
CA LYS A 210 -36.22 22.22 36.12
C LYS A 210 -36.35 21.54 37.50
N ASP A 211 -35.23 21.08 38.06
CA ASP A 211 -35.07 20.65 39.45
C ASP A 211 -34.20 21.69 40.18
#